data_AF-A0A524MYQ7-F1
#
_entry.id   AF-A0A524MYQ7-F1
#
_cell.length_a   1.000
_cell.length_b   1.000
_cell.length_c   1.000
_cell.angle_alpha   90.00
_cell.angle_beta   90.00
_cell.angle_gamma   90.00
#
_symmetry.space_group_name_H-M   'P 1'
#
loop_
_entity.id
_entity.type
_entity.pdbx_description
1 polymer ?
#
loop_
_entity_poly.entity_id
_entity_poly.type
_entity_poly.pdbx_seq_one_letter_code
_entity_poly.pdbx_strand_id
1 'polypeptide(L)' 'MEKHMDVASILSKLDLHDIEETISQSYHKTGPVKPPRSPMGIFKALIVKQLRNIPSDRELYSARA' A
#
# COMPACT_ATOMS: atom_id res chain seq x y z
N MET A 1 0.95 28.89 10.04
CA MET A 1 1.90 28.46 9.00
C MET A 1 1.70 26.97 8.79
N GLU A 2 1.19 26.59 7.63
CA GLU A 2 1.09 25.19 7.23
C GLU A 2 2.53 24.68 7.00
N LYS A 3 2.97 23.72 7.81
CA LYS A 3 4.32 23.14 7.66
C LYS A 3 4.31 22.28 6.41
N HIS A 4 4.72 22.84 5.28
CA HIS A 4 5.01 22.04 4.10
C HIS A 4 6.09 21.02 4.45
N MET A 5 5.70 19.74 4.46
CA MET A 5 6.67 18.65 4.57
C MET A 5 7.43 18.55 3.24
N ASP A 6 8.75 18.49 3.34
CA ASP A 6 9.61 18.21 2.20
C ASP A 6 9.36 16.78 1.67
N VAL A 7 9.52 16.59 0.36
CA VAL A 7 9.28 15.32 -0.33
C VAL A 7 10.16 14.21 0.24
N ALA A 8 11.43 14.50 0.57
CA ALA A 8 12.32 13.51 1.17
C ALA A 8 11.83 13.06 2.55
N SER A 9 11.25 13.97 3.34
CA SER A 9 10.66 13.67 4.65
C SER A 9 9.37 12.88 4.58
N ILE A 10 8.65 12.95 3.45
CA ILE A 10 7.47 12.12 3.18
C ILE A 10 7.92 10.72 2.77
N LEU A 11 8.90 10.62 1.88
CA LEU A 11 9.42 9.35 1.39
C LEU A 11 10.16 8.55 2.46
N SER A 12 10.83 9.21 3.41
CA SER A 12 11.51 8.54 4.53
C SER A 12 10.57 7.83 5.51
N LYS A 13 9.27 8.13 5.45
CA LYS A 13 8.24 7.48 6.27
C LYS A 13 7.62 6.26 5.60
N LEU A 14 7.96 6.00 4.33
CA LEU A 14 7.46 4.82 3.63
C LEU A 14 8.17 3.57 4.15
N ASP A 15 7.37 2.61 4.57
CA ASP A 15 7.87 1.28 4.88
C ASP A 15 7.81 0.42 3.61
N LEU A 16 8.99 0.04 3.13
CA LEU A 16 9.17 -0.74 1.91
C LEU A 16 9.60 -2.18 2.18
N HIS A 17 9.66 -2.62 3.46
CA HIS A 17 10.23 -3.90 3.84
C HIS A 17 9.55 -5.08 3.13
N ASP A 18 8.21 -5.06 3.05
CA ASP A 18 7.40 -6.17 2.53
C ASP A 18 6.72 -5.83 1.19
N ILE A 19 7.13 -4.73 0.54
CA ILE A 19 6.39 -4.22 -0.63
C ILE A 19 6.53 -5.14 -1.84
N GLU A 20 7.71 -5.72 -2.05
CA GLU A 20 8.00 -6.64 -3.14
C GLU A 20 7.20 -7.94 -3.01
N GLU A 21 7.16 -8.51 -1.81
CA GLU A 21 6.39 -9.72 -1.52
C GLU A 21 4.89 -9.46 -1.73
N THR A 22 4.37 -8.36 -1.18
CA THR A 22 2.95 -7.99 -1.29
C THR A 22 2.51 -7.82 -2.75
N ILE A 23 3.35 -7.16 -3.56
CA ILE A 23 3.10 -6.97 -4.99
C ILE A 23 3.14 -8.30 -5.74
N SER A 24 4.12 -9.16 -5.42
CA SER A 24 4.33 -10.45 -6.08
C SER A 24 3.19 -11.43 -5.82
N GLN A 25 2.68 -11.50 -4.59
CA GLN A 25 1.53 -12.35 -4.23
C GLN A 25 0.25 -11.96 -4.98
N SER A 26 0.07 -10.66 -5.24
CA SER A 26 -1.14 -10.13 -5.88
C SER A 26 -1.14 -10.33 -7.41
N TYR A 27 0.03 -10.55 -8.01
CA TYR A 27 0.21 -10.77 -9.43
C TYR A 27 0.20 -12.26 -9.76
N HIS A 28 -0.85 -12.74 -10.44
CA HIS A 28 -0.97 -14.12 -10.88
C HIS A 28 -1.20 -14.15 -12.40
N LYS A 29 -0.28 -14.79 -13.15
CA LYS A 29 -0.38 -14.89 -14.62
C LYS A 29 -1.61 -15.65 -15.11
N THR A 30 -2.16 -16.55 -14.29
CA THR A 30 -3.28 -17.44 -14.66
C THR A 30 -4.21 -17.63 -13.45
N GLY A 31 -5.52 -17.60 -13.69
CA GLY A 31 -6.53 -17.78 -12.63
C GLY A 31 -7.97 -17.54 -13.14
N PRO A 32 -8.98 -18.23 -12.58
CA PRO A 32 -10.30 -18.33 -13.22
C PRO A 32 -11.24 -17.12 -13.07
N VAL A 33 -10.91 -16.05 -12.33
CA VAL A 33 -11.95 -15.09 -11.86
C VAL A 33 -11.63 -13.60 -12.04
N LYS A 34 -10.36 -13.17 -12.11
CA LYS A 34 -10.03 -11.74 -12.31
C LYS A 34 -8.73 -11.59 -13.09
N PRO A 35 -8.63 -10.59 -13.99
CA PRO A 35 -7.36 -10.27 -14.62
C PRO A 35 -6.32 -9.94 -13.53
N PRO A 36 -5.05 -10.38 -13.69
CA PRO A 36 -3.99 -10.02 -12.78
C PRO A 36 -3.96 -8.51 -12.55
N ARG A 37 -3.89 -8.10 -11.29
CA ARG A 37 -3.70 -6.69 -10.96
C ARG A 37 -2.31 -6.27 -11.41
N SER A 38 -2.23 -5.10 -12.07
CA SER A 38 -0.92 -4.53 -12.44
C SER A 38 -0.08 -4.32 -11.17
N PRO A 39 1.15 -4.85 -11.11
CA PRO A 39 2.07 -4.64 -9.99
C PRO A 39 2.24 -3.16 -9.64
N MET A 40 2.32 -2.31 -10.67
CA MET A 40 2.42 -0.86 -10.54
C MET A 40 1.16 -0.23 -9.92
N GLY A 41 -0.02 -0.77 -10.24
CA GLY A 41 -1.27 -0.31 -9.64
C GLY A 41 -1.35 -0.61 -8.14
N ILE A 42 -0.91 -1.80 -7.75
CA ILE A 42 -0.83 -2.20 -6.33
C ILE A 42 0.18 -1.35 -5.58
N PHE A 43 1.38 -1.16 -6.15
CA PHE A 43 2.41 -0.29 -5.59
C PHE A 43 1.88 1.11 -5.30
N LYS A 44 1.25 1.77 -6.29
CA LYS A 44 0.65 3.11 -6.11
C LYS A 44 -0.39 3.12 -5.00
N ALA A 45 -1.25 2.10 -4.92
CA ALA A 45 -2.27 2.02 -3.89
C ALA A 45 -1.66 1.88 -2.47
N LEU A 46 -0.63 1.05 -2.31
CA LEU A 46 0.08 0.86 -1.04
C LEU A 46 0.76 2.15 -0.57
N ILE A 47 1.45 2.85 -1.48
CA ILE A 47 2.07 4.15 -1.18
C ILE A 47 1.02 5.16 -0.73
N VAL A 48 -0.10 5.30 -1.47
CA VAL A 48 -1.18 6.23 -1.09
C VAL A 48 -1.78 5.87 0.26
N LYS A 49 -1.95 4.58 0.55
CA LYS A 49 -2.48 4.10 1.83
C LYS A 49 -1.58 4.47 3.01
N GLN A 50 -0.27 4.23 2.89
CA GLN A 50 0.72 4.63 3.90
C GLN A 50 0.76 6.15 4.08
N LEU A 51 0.84 6.92 2.99
CA LEU A 51 0.92 8.38 3.05
C LEU A 51 -0.31 9.05 3.66
N ARG A 52 -1.50 8.47 3.44
CA ARG A 52 -2.75 8.95 4.01
C ARG A 52 -3.07 8.35 5.37
N ASN A 53 -2.20 7.47 5.88
CA ASN A 53 -2.40 6.74 7.12
C ASN A 53 -3.78 6.02 7.16
N ILE A 54 -4.19 5.48 6.00
CA ILE A 54 -5.48 4.79 5.87
C ILE A 54 -5.32 3.42 6.53
N PRO A 55 -6.07 3.12 7.61
CA PRO A 55 -5.96 1.84 8.30
C PRO A 55 -6.33 0.70 7.36
N SER A 56 -5.66 -0.43 7.55
CA SER A 56 -6.00 -1.67 6.85
C SER A 56 -7.36 -2.20 7.31
N ASP A 57 -8.10 -2.87 6.42
CA ASP A 57 -9.33 -3.55 6.81
C ASP A 57 -9.10 -4.45 8.03
N ARG A 58 -7.95 -5.13 8.09
CA ARG A 58 -7.56 -5.95 9.24
C ARG A 58 -7.42 -5.15 10.55
N GLU A 59 -6.89 -3.93 10.48
CA GLU A 59 -6.76 -3.02 11.63
C GLU A 59 -8.12 -2.47 12.07
N LEU A 60 -9.02 -2.20 11.11
CA LEU A 60 -10.39 -1.76 11.37
C LEU A 60 -11.23 -2.83 12.07
N TYR A 61 -11.04 -4.11 11.72
CA TYR A 61 -11.73 -5.21 12.38
C TYR A 61 -11.16 -5.54 13.77
N SER A 62 -9.85 -5.35 14.01
CA SER A 62 -9.27 -5.53 15.35
C SER A 62 -9.65 -4.43 16.35
N ALA A 63 -9.95 -3.21 15.89
CA ALA A 63 -10.32 -2.09 16.76
C ALA A 63 -11.77 -2.14 17.28
N ARG A 64 -12.55 -3.13 16.86
CA ARG A 64 -13.98 -3.27 17.19
C ARG A 64 -14.29 -4.49 18.08
N ALA A 65 -13.25 -5.16 18.58
CA ALA A 65 -13.33 -6.29 19.51
C ALA A 65 -13.04 -5.85 20.94
#